data_AF-A0A2H6N3Q5-F1
#
_entry.id   AF-A0A2H6N3Q5-F1
#
_cell.length_a   1.000
_cell.length_b   1.000
_cell.length_c   1.000
_cell.angle_alpha   90.00
_cell.angle_beta   90.00
_cell.angle_gamma   90.00
#
_symmetry.space_group_name_H-M   'P 1'
#
loop_
_entity.id
_entity.type
_entity.pdbx_description
1 polymer ?
#
loop_
_entity_poly.entity_id
_entity_poly.type
_entity_poly.pdbx_seq_one_letter_code
_entity_poly.pdbx_strand_id
1 'polypeptide(L)'
;VHGGHGTEEHVRYPKLLEGLQGKKVIDIVVGSTHCLALTEDSDVYSWGSNDQCQHFDTLRITKPEPTALPGLDSKHIVGIACGPAQSFAWSSCSEWSIGLRVPFVVDVCSMTFEQLDLLLRQVTEGMDGSSDWPPPQEKECMAVATLNLLRLQLHAAISHQVDPECLGLGLGSVLLNSLKQTVVTLASNAGVLNTVQSAAQAVLQSGWSVLLPTAEERARALSALLPSAVSGNETNVSPGR
;
A
#
# COMPACT_ATOMS: atom_id res chain seq x y z
N VAL A 1 28.01 10.47 20.03
CA VAL A 1 27.41 9.13 19.91
C VAL A 1 28.19 8.20 20.84
N HIS A 2 27.54 7.51 21.78
CA HIS A 2 28.21 6.39 22.47
C HIS A 2 28.56 5.36 21.39
N GLY A 3 29.84 5.11 21.16
CA GLY A 3 30.32 4.33 20.00
C GLY A 3 29.95 2.85 20.01
N GLY A 4 29.03 2.40 20.86
CA GLY A 4 28.61 1.00 20.97
C GLY A 4 29.66 0.06 21.57
N HIS A 5 30.72 0.62 22.18
CA HIS A 5 31.82 -0.14 22.77
C HIS A 5 31.70 -0.37 24.28
N GLY A 6 30.54 -0.13 24.88
CA GLY A 6 30.36 -0.26 26.33
C GLY A 6 30.87 0.93 27.16
N THR A 7 31.70 1.81 26.57
CA THR A 7 32.37 2.94 27.24
C THR A 7 32.10 4.29 26.55
N GLU A 8 32.19 5.39 27.30
CA GLU A 8 32.14 6.76 26.75
C GLU A 8 33.49 7.28 26.21
N GLU A 9 34.55 6.46 26.25
CA GLU A 9 35.86 6.88 25.79
C GLU A 9 35.90 7.19 24.28
N HIS A 10 36.63 8.25 23.93
CA HIS A 10 36.82 8.62 22.53
C HIS A 10 37.74 7.65 21.81
N VAL A 11 37.16 6.90 20.88
CA VAL A 11 37.89 6.04 19.96
C VAL A 11 38.38 6.86 18.77
N ARG A 12 39.71 6.97 18.59
CA ARG A 12 40.34 7.79 17.55
C ARG A 12 40.71 7.03 16.27
N TYR A 13 40.54 5.72 16.27
CA TYR A 13 40.83 4.83 15.14
C TYR A 13 39.70 3.83 14.97
N PRO A 14 39.38 3.38 13.74
CA PRO A 14 38.36 2.36 13.53
C PRO A 14 38.59 1.16 14.46
N LYS A 15 37.57 0.83 15.27
CA LYS A 15 37.59 -0.27 16.23
C LYS A 15 36.45 -1.21 15.91
N LEU A 16 36.71 -2.51 15.97
CA LEU A 16 35.68 -3.52 15.81
C LEU A 16 34.61 -3.37 16.89
N LEU A 17 33.35 -3.46 16.48
CA LEU A 17 32.20 -3.45 17.38
C LEU A 17 31.86 -4.90 17.76
N GLU A 18 32.43 -5.36 18.88
CA GLU A 18 32.31 -6.78 19.30
C GLU A 18 30.84 -7.25 19.44
N GLY A 19 29.92 -6.35 19.80
CA GLY A 19 28.48 -6.66 19.88
C GLY A 19 27.82 -7.03 18.54
N LEU A 20 28.48 -6.78 17.41
CA LEU A 20 28.04 -7.22 16.07
C LEU A 20 28.96 -8.29 15.47
N GLN A 21 29.93 -8.81 16.24
CA GLN A 21 30.82 -9.85 15.75
C GLN A 21 30.04 -11.13 15.42
N GLY A 22 30.32 -11.72 14.27
CA GLY A 22 29.59 -12.89 13.77
C GLY A 22 28.23 -12.57 13.14
N LYS A 23 27.80 -11.30 13.14
CA LYS A 23 26.60 -10.84 12.44
C LYS A 23 26.99 -10.20 11.11
N LYS A 24 26.34 -10.63 10.03
CA LYS A 24 26.57 -10.05 8.70
C LYS A 24 25.71 -8.81 8.53
N VAL A 25 26.27 -7.65 8.88
CA VAL A 25 25.60 -6.35 8.73
C VAL A 25 25.52 -5.98 7.25
N ILE A 26 24.32 -5.66 6.78
CA ILE A 26 24.06 -5.25 5.39
C ILE A 26 23.77 -3.75 5.27
N ASP A 27 23.33 -3.10 6.34
CA ASP A 27 23.08 -1.66 6.39
C ASP A 27 23.33 -1.08 7.79
N ILE A 28 23.75 0.17 7.85
CA ILE A 28 23.96 0.93 9.09
C ILE A 28 23.48 2.36 8.92
N VAL A 29 22.64 2.82 9.85
CA VAL A 29 22.17 4.20 9.88
C VAL A 29 22.53 4.87 11.19
N VAL A 30 22.90 6.14 11.10
CA VAL A 30 23.40 6.92 12.21
C VAL A 30 22.52 8.16 12.35
N GLY A 31 21.84 8.28 13.48
CA GLY A 31 21.17 9.50 13.90
C GLY A 31 22.15 10.49 14.54
N SER A 32 21.64 11.49 15.25
CA SER A 32 22.51 12.47 15.94
C SER A 32 23.32 11.82 17.07
N THR A 33 22.69 10.91 17.82
CA THR A 33 23.26 10.34 19.05
C THR A 33 23.06 8.82 19.19
N HIS A 34 22.34 8.19 18.25
CA HIS A 34 22.05 6.75 18.22
C HIS A 34 22.31 6.14 16.83
N CYS A 35 22.43 4.83 16.78
CA CYS A 35 22.65 4.07 15.56
C CYS A 35 21.71 2.86 15.48
N LEU A 36 21.41 2.44 14.26
CA LEU A 36 20.79 1.15 13.96
C LEU A 36 21.66 0.38 12.97
N ALA A 37 21.65 -0.94 13.07
CA ALA A 37 22.25 -1.83 12.08
C ALA A 37 21.25 -2.91 11.68
N LEU A 38 21.21 -3.23 10.39
CA LEU A 38 20.40 -4.31 9.81
C LEU A 38 21.33 -5.45 9.39
N THR A 39 20.99 -6.68 9.73
CA THR A 39 21.73 -7.87 9.31
C THR A 39 21.08 -8.57 8.12
N GLU A 40 21.84 -9.46 7.45
CA GLU A 40 21.32 -10.33 6.38
C GLU A 40 20.15 -11.22 6.88
N ASP A 41 20.16 -11.58 8.16
CA ASP A 41 19.09 -12.36 8.80
C ASP A 41 17.83 -11.52 9.11
N SER A 42 17.77 -10.25 8.65
CA SER A 42 16.69 -9.29 8.93
C SER A 42 16.57 -8.84 10.40
N ASP A 43 17.60 -9.08 11.22
CA ASP A 43 17.64 -8.58 12.60
C ASP A 43 18.03 -7.09 12.62
N VAL A 44 17.36 -6.31 13.45
CA VAL A 44 17.69 -4.89 13.68
C VAL A 44 18.33 -4.72 15.05
N TYR A 45 19.55 -4.17 15.07
CA TYR A 45 20.30 -3.84 16.26
C TYR A 45 20.28 -2.33 16.51
N SER A 46 20.26 -1.92 17.78
CA SER A 46 20.34 -0.51 18.16
C SER A 46 21.34 -0.28 19.30
N TRP A 47 21.97 0.90 19.30
CA TRP A 47 22.81 1.39 20.40
C TRP A 47 22.92 2.92 20.36
N GLY A 48 23.42 3.50 21.44
CA GLY A 48 23.66 4.93 21.58
C GLY A 48 22.83 5.60 22.68
N SER A 49 22.48 6.86 22.46
CA SER A 49 21.67 7.65 23.39
C SER A 49 20.18 7.29 23.30
N ASN A 50 19.51 7.37 24.45
CA ASN A 50 18.08 7.11 24.61
C ASN A 50 17.37 8.27 25.35
N ASP A 51 17.88 9.50 25.21
CA ASP A 51 17.34 10.68 25.89
C ASP A 51 15.91 11.04 25.45
N GLN A 52 15.48 10.56 24.29
CA GLN A 52 14.15 10.77 23.70
C GLN A 52 13.42 9.47 23.38
N CYS A 53 13.77 8.37 24.06
CA CYS A 53 13.19 7.04 23.82
C CYS A 53 13.46 6.49 22.39
N GLN A 54 14.63 6.77 21.82
CA GLN A 54 15.08 6.21 20.54
C GLN A 54 15.14 4.68 20.52
N HIS A 55 15.24 4.06 21.70
CA HIS A 55 15.28 2.64 21.96
C HIS A 55 14.08 2.23 22.81
N PHE A 56 13.13 1.49 22.22
CA PHE A 56 11.90 1.08 22.90
C PHE A 56 12.12 -0.11 23.86
N ASP A 57 13.24 -0.80 23.77
CA ASP A 57 13.56 -2.03 24.49
C ASP A 57 14.26 -1.80 25.84
N THR A 58 14.54 -0.54 26.20
CA THR A 58 15.26 -0.19 27.42
C THR A 58 14.69 1.06 28.10
N LEU A 59 14.69 1.05 29.43
CA LEU A 59 14.34 2.21 30.26
C LEU A 59 15.56 3.05 30.63
N ARG A 60 16.77 2.66 30.22
CA ARG A 60 18.00 3.41 30.48
C ARG A 60 18.12 4.57 29.51
N ILE A 61 18.74 5.65 29.96
CA ILE A 61 19.02 6.86 29.15
C ILE A 61 20.06 6.61 28.03
N THR A 62 20.76 5.49 28.06
CA THR A 62 21.70 5.07 27.02
C THR A 62 21.69 3.56 26.87
N LYS A 63 21.99 3.09 25.65
CA LYS A 63 22.21 1.69 25.29
C LYS A 63 23.67 1.55 24.82
N PRO A 64 24.59 1.12 25.68
CA PRO A 64 26.02 1.29 25.46
C PRO A 64 26.62 0.29 24.45
N GLU A 65 25.91 -0.79 24.15
CA GLU A 65 26.31 -1.84 23.21
C GLU A 65 25.16 -2.18 22.25
N PRO A 66 25.47 -2.65 21.02
CA PRO A 66 24.46 -3.14 20.09
C PRO A 66 23.67 -4.30 20.69
N THR A 67 22.34 -4.20 20.67
CA THR A 67 21.46 -5.33 21.02
C THR A 67 20.31 -5.39 20.05
N ALA A 68 19.90 -6.61 19.69
CA ALA A 68 18.78 -6.85 18.81
C ALA A 68 17.48 -6.29 19.43
N LEU A 69 16.70 -5.60 18.62
CA LEU A 69 15.39 -5.07 19.00
C LEU A 69 14.35 -6.20 18.92
N PRO A 70 13.62 -6.49 20.01
CA PRO A 70 12.65 -7.58 20.03
C PRO A 70 11.41 -7.26 19.18
N GLY A 71 10.80 -8.27 18.55
CA GLY A 71 9.54 -8.13 17.82
C GLY A 71 9.68 -7.58 16.40
N LEU A 72 10.92 -7.48 15.89
CA LEU A 72 11.25 -7.16 14.50
C LEU A 72 11.80 -8.35 13.71
N ASP A 73 12.29 -9.37 14.41
CA ASP A 73 12.85 -10.63 13.90
C ASP A 73 11.91 -11.39 12.94
N SER A 74 10.60 -11.37 13.23
CA SER A 74 9.58 -12.02 12.38
C SER A 74 9.04 -11.15 11.25
N LYS A 75 9.55 -9.91 11.09
CA LYS A 75 8.96 -8.91 10.17
C LYS A 75 9.73 -8.71 8.89
N HIS A 76 10.79 -9.49 8.62
CA HIS A 76 11.59 -9.38 7.38
C HIS A 76 11.94 -7.93 7.03
N ILE A 77 12.62 -7.24 7.94
CA ILE A 77 13.03 -5.86 7.74
C ILE A 77 14.05 -5.79 6.60
N VAL A 78 13.84 -4.86 5.67
CA VAL A 78 14.71 -4.66 4.50
C VAL A 78 15.37 -3.29 4.48
N GLY A 79 14.92 -2.38 5.35
CA GLY A 79 15.50 -1.05 5.40
C GLY A 79 15.26 -0.38 6.74
N ILE A 80 16.19 0.50 7.06
CA ILE A 80 16.27 1.26 8.31
C ILE A 80 16.57 2.73 8.01
N ALA A 81 16.11 3.64 8.86
CA ALA A 81 16.45 5.05 8.79
C ALA A 81 16.43 5.70 10.18
N CYS A 82 17.28 6.71 10.38
CA CYS A 82 17.34 7.47 11.63
C CYS A 82 17.13 8.96 11.36
N GLY A 83 16.31 9.58 12.22
CA GLY A 83 16.28 11.03 12.41
C GLY A 83 17.20 11.46 13.56
N PRO A 84 17.08 12.71 14.03
CA PRO A 84 17.81 13.18 15.21
C PRO A 84 17.43 12.41 16.49
N ALA A 85 16.16 12.01 16.60
CA ALA A 85 15.60 11.31 17.77
C ALA A 85 14.58 10.23 17.37
N GLN A 86 14.49 9.89 16.09
CA GLN A 86 13.54 8.91 15.57
C GLN A 86 14.28 7.75 14.92
N SER A 87 13.63 6.59 14.94
CA SER A 87 14.10 5.34 14.36
C SER A 87 12.97 4.77 13.51
N PHE A 88 13.27 4.43 12.26
CA PHE A 88 12.34 3.82 11.32
C PHE A 88 12.93 2.50 10.83
N ALA A 89 12.07 1.50 10.67
CA ALA A 89 12.39 0.22 10.05
C ALA A 89 11.19 -0.20 9.19
N TRP A 90 11.43 -0.72 7.99
CA TRP A 90 10.37 -1.19 7.11
C TRP A 90 10.73 -2.54 6.48
N SER A 91 9.68 -3.30 6.14
CA SER A 91 9.78 -4.60 5.47
C SER A 91 9.48 -4.45 3.98
N SER A 92 10.09 -5.30 3.13
CA SER A 92 9.61 -5.50 1.77
C SER A 92 8.43 -6.46 1.82
N CYS A 93 7.25 -5.94 2.09
CA CYS A 93 6.05 -6.75 1.94
C CYS A 93 5.74 -6.87 0.44
N SER A 94 6.26 -7.93 -0.22
CA SER A 94 5.78 -8.31 -1.56
C SER A 94 4.36 -8.87 -1.50
N GLU A 95 3.93 -9.36 -0.33
CA GLU A 95 2.57 -9.78 -0.05
C GLU A 95 2.01 -8.93 1.08
N TRP A 96 1.30 -7.85 0.74
CA TRP A 96 0.51 -7.09 1.70
C TRP A 96 -0.50 -8.02 2.38
N SER A 97 -0.09 -8.66 3.48
CA SER A 97 -0.96 -9.46 4.35
C SER A 97 -1.66 -8.49 5.29
N ILE A 98 -2.55 -7.67 4.74
CA ILE A 98 -3.45 -6.86 5.55
C ILE A 98 -4.30 -7.84 6.34
N GLY A 99 -4.32 -7.73 7.67
CA GLY A 99 -5.17 -8.60 8.49
C GLY A 99 -6.63 -8.50 8.04
N LEU A 100 -7.38 -9.60 8.14
CA LEU A 100 -8.82 -9.62 7.82
C LEU A 100 -9.63 -8.59 8.61
N ARG A 101 -9.10 -8.15 9.76
CA ARG A 101 -9.62 -7.05 10.58
C ARG A 101 -8.50 -6.15 11.05
N VAL A 102 -8.48 -4.93 10.53
CA VAL A 102 -7.64 -3.83 10.99
C VAL A 102 -8.59 -2.69 11.37
N PRO A 103 -8.66 -2.29 12.66
CA PRO A 103 -9.56 -1.23 13.10
C PRO A 103 -9.48 0.00 12.20
N PHE A 104 -10.63 0.50 11.77
CA PHE A 104 -10.78 1.68 10.92
C PHE A 104 -10.25 1.56 9.47
N VAL A 105 -9.62 0.43 9.08
CA VAL A 105 -8.96 0.28 7.77
C VAL A 105 -9.49 -0.91 6.97
N VAL A 106 -9.61 -2.09 7.59
CA VAL A 106 -10.06 -3.33 6.93
C VAL A 106 -11.01 -4.11 7.82
N ASP A 107 -12.14 -4.52 7.28
CA ASP A 107 -13.04 -5.51 7.89
C ASP A 107 -13.68 -6.33 6.78
N VAL A 108 -13.11 -7.50 6.50
CA VAL A 108 -13.53 -8.38 5.42
C VAL A 108 -14.80 -9.13 5.85
N CYS A 109 -15.96 -8.52 5.60
CA CYS A 109 -17.28 -9.12 5.82
C CYS A 109 -18.32 -8.61 4.81
N SER A 110 -19.42 -9.37 4.59
CA SER A 110 -20.49 -9.01 3.63
C SER A 110 -21.02 -7.59 3.85
N MET A 111 -21.27 -7.23 5.11
CA MET A 111 -21.81 -5.91 5.47
C MET A 111 -20.90 -4.78 5.00
N THR A 112 -19.57 -4.91 5.14
CA THR A 112 -18.62 -3.90 4.67
C THR A 112 -18.71 -3.71 3.16
N PHE A 113 -18.80 -4.79 2.39
CA PHE A 113 -18.93 -4.72 0.93
C PHE A 113 -20.25 -4.10 0.49
N GLU A 114 -21.36 -4.41 1.18
CA GLU A 114 -22.66 -3.78 0.93
C GLU A 114 -22.63 -2.27 1.19
N GLN A 115 -22.02 -1.83 2.30
CA GLN A 115 -21.87 -0.40 2.60
C GLN A 115 -20.96 0.31 1.61
N LEU A 116 -19.88 -0.33 1.16
CA LEU A 116 -18.99 0.22 0.14
C LEU A 116 -19.69 0.35 -1.22
N ASP A 117 -20.51 -0.62 -1.64
CA ASP A 117 -21.32 -0.51 -2.86
C ASP A 117 -22.33 0.64 -2.77
N LEU A 118 -23.06 0.74 -1.65
CA LEU A 118 -24.01 1.83 -1.43
C LEU A 118 -23.34 3.20 -1.48
N LEU A 119 -22.22 3.37 -0.79
CA LEU A 119 -21.47 4.63 -0.79
C LEU A 119 -20.93 4.93 -2.19
N LEU A 120 -20.36 3.93 -2.87
CA LEU A 120 -19.80 4.11 -4.20
C LEU A 120 -20.87 4.56 -5.19
N ARG A 121 -22.08 3.97 -5.16
CA ARG A 121 -23.20 4.37 -6.02
C ARG A 121 -23.67 5.79 -5.75
N GLN A 122 -23.74 6.20 -4.48
CA GLN A 122 -24.13 7.56 -4.11
C GLN A 122 -23.11 8.60 -4.56
N VAL A 123 -21.82 8.33 -4.39
CA VAL A 123 -20.78 9.30 -4.74
C VAL A 123 -20.50 9.34 -6.24
N THR A 124 -20.80 8.26 -6.98
CA THR A 124 -20.57 8.17 -8.44
C THR A 124 -21.79 8.59 -9.28
N GLU A 125 -22.92 8.88 -8.65
CA GLU A 125 -24.10 9.41 -9.33
C GLU A 125 -23.77 10.73 -10.06
N GLY A 126 -23.94 10.74 -11.38
CA GLY A 126 -23.63 11.89 -12.24
C GLY A 126 -22.15 12.08 -12.57
N MET A 127 -21.27 11.13 -12.24
CA MET A 127 -19.84 11.16 -12.60
C MET A 127 -19.52 10.60 -13.99
N ASP A 128 -20.48 10.58 -14.90
CA ASP A 128 -20.35 10.05 -16.27
C ASP A 128 -19.88 11.09 -17.30
N GLY A 129 -19.66 12.33 -16.87
CA GLY A 129 -19.30 13.47 -17.72
C GLY A 129 -20.51 14.12 -18.42
N SER A 130 -21.75 13.71 -18.12
CA SER A 130 -22.97 14.21 -18.77
C SER A 130 -23.58 15.46 -18.12
N SER A 131 -23.22 15.77 -16.86
CA SER A 131 -23.76 16.88 -16.05
C SER A 131 -22.66 17.88 -15.67
N ASP A 132 -23.04 19.11 -15.25
CA ASP A 132 -22.15 20.24 -14.90
C ASP A 132 -20.84 19.77 -14.26
N TRP A 133 -19.79 19.85 -15.08
CA TRP A 133 -18.49 19.23 -14.85
C TRP A 133 -17.44 20.33 -14.66
N PRO A 134 -16.49 20.21 -13.71
CA PRO A 134 -16.14 19.04 -12.87
C PRO A 134 -16.99 18.89 -11.58
N PRO A 135 -17.03 17.69 -10.96
CA PRO A 135 -17.73 17.45 -9.71
C PRO A 135 -17.04 18.19 -8.56
N PRO A 136 -17.74 18.46 -7.44
CA PRO A 136 -17.11 19.01 -6.25
C PRO A 136 -15.95 18.14 -5.78
N GLN A 137 -14.83 18.76 -5.38
CA GLN A 137 -13.63 18.06 -4.89
C GLN A 137 -13.94 17.07 -3.76
N GLU A 138 -14.91 17.39 -2.91
CA GLU A 138 -15.38 16.49 -1.85
C GLU A 138 -15.94 15.17 -2.41
N LYS A 139 -16.76 15.23 -3.48
CA LYS A 139 -17.30 14.04 -4.13
C LYS A 139 -16.19 13.21 -4.78
N GLU A 140 -15.23 13.85 -5.44
CA GLU A 140 -14.06 13.19 -6.01
C GLU A 140 -13.25 12.45 -4.93
N CYS A 141 -12.88 13.14 -3.85
CA CYS A 141 -12.14 12.56 -2.74
C CYS A 141 -12.88 11.38 -2.11
N MET A 142 -14.20 11.49 -1.92
CA MET A 142 -15.03 10.41 -1.40
C MET A 142 -15.07 9.20 -2.34
N ALA A 143 -15.19 9.42 -3.65
CA ALA A 143 -15.14 8.34 -4.64
C ALA A 143 -13.79 7.62 -4.64
N VAL A 144 -12.68 8.37 -4.68
CA VAL A 144 -11.31 7.82 -4.64
C VAL A 144 -11.07 7.06 -3.32
N ALA A 145 -11.49 7.61 -2.18
CA ALA A 145 -11.36 6.96 -0.89
C ALA A 145 -12.15 5.65 -0.84
N THR A 146 -13.40 5.65 -1.33
CA THR A 146 -14.26 4.46 -1.37
C THR A 146 -13.66 3.37 -2.26
N LEU A 147 -13.15 3.74 -3.44
CA LEU A 147 -12.46 2.80 -4.34
C LEU A 147 -11.20 2.22 -3.69
N ASN A 148 -10.39 3.04 -2.99
CA ASN A 148 -9.21 2.55 -2.30
C ASN A 148 -9.55 1.64 -1.10
N LEU A 149 -10.62 1.93 -0.36
CA LEU A 149 -11.11 1.04 0.70
C LEU A 149 -11.60 -0.29 0.13
N LEU A 150 -12.35 -0.27 -0.98
CA LEU A 150 -12.77 -1.48 -1.68
C LEU A 150 -11.57 -2.30 -2.17
N ARG A 151 -10.55 -1.64 -2.75
CA ARG A 151 -9.30 -2.29 -3.16
C ARG A 151 -8.64 -2.99 -1.98
N LEU A 152 -8.55 -2.34 -0.82
CA LEU A 152 -7.97 -2.92 0.38
C LEU A 152 -8.77 -4.13 0.87
N GLN A 153 -10.11 -4.08 0.88
CA GLN A 153 -10.93 -5.23 1.28
C GLN A 153 -10.76 -6.41 0.32
N LEU A 154 -10.76 -6.17 -0.99
CA LEU A 154 -10.58 -7.21 -2.00
C LEU A 154 -9.19 -7.84 -1.93
N HIS A 155 -8.15 -7.01 -1.77
CA HIS A 155 -6.78 -7.48 -1.60
C HIS A 155 -6.64 -8.35 -0.34
N ALA A 156 -7.18 -7.90 0.79
CA ALA A 156 -7.18 -8.68 2.03
C ALA A 156 -7.94 -10.01 1.87
N ALA A 157 -9.13 -10.00 1.24
CA ALA A 157 -9.90 -11.21 0.98
C ALA A 157 -9.12 -12.23 0.12
N ILE A 158 -8.45 -11.76 -0.95
CA ILE A 158 -7.66 -12.62 -1.85
C ILE A 158 -6.42 -13.17 -1.14
N SER A 159 -5.66 -12.33 -0.43
CA SER A 159 -4.45 -12.74 0.29
C SER A 159 -4.72 -13.83 1.33
N HIS A 160 -5.89 -13.77 1.98
CA HIS A 160 -6.31 -14.76 2.98
C HIS A 160 -7.19 -15.89 2.42
N GLN A 161 -7.36 -15.97 1.09
CA GLN A 161 -8.17 -16.99 0.42
C GLN A 161 -9.62 -17.08 0.97
N VAL A 162 -10.19 -15.93 1.33
CA VAL A 162 -11.59 -15.86 1.78
C VAL A 162 -12.51 -16.17 0.60
N ASP A 163 -13.46 -17.07 0.82
CA ASP A 163 -14.46 -17.42 -0.17
C ASP A 163 -15.34 -16.18 -0.51
N PRO A 164 -15.37 -15.73 -1.79
CA PRO A 164 -16.23 -14.64 -2.23
C PRO A 164 -17.72 -14.84 -1.89
N GLU A 165 -18.20 -16.08 -1.81
CA GLU A 165 -19.59 -16.37 -1.45
C GLU A 165 -19.91 -15.90 -0.02
N CYS A 166 -18.98 -16.06 0.91
CA CYS A 166 -19.12 -15.58 2.30
C CYS A 166 -19.19 -14.06 2.42
N LEU A 167 -18.75 -13.34 1.38
CA LEU A 167 -18.76 -11.87 1.31
C LEU A 167 -19.96 -11.32 0.53
N GLY A 168 -20.89 -12.19 0.11
CA GLY A 168 -22.00 -11.79 -0.77
C GLY A 168 -21.56 -11.52 -2.21
N LEU A 169 -20.32 -11.88 -2.58
CA LEU A 169 -19.72 -11.70 -3.91
C LEU A 169 -19.75 -13.00 -4.73
N GLY A 170 -20.71 -13.89 -4.44
CA GLY A 170 -20.92 -15.11 -5.21
C GLY A 170 -21.33 -14.85 -6.67
N LEU A 171 -21.16 -15.86 -7.52
CA LEU A 171 -21.55 -15.80 -8.94
C LEU A 171 -23.02 -15.42 -9.10
N GLY A 172 -23.28 -14.34 -9.83
CA GLY A 172 -24.64 -13.84 -10.07
C GLY A 172 -25.24 -13.01 -8.93
N SER A 173 -24.50 -12.71 -7.85
CA SER A 173 -25.01 -11.85 -6.79
C SER A 173 -25.26 -10.42 -7.29
N VAL A 174 -26.27 -9.76 -6.71
CA VAL A 174 -26.61 -8.37 -7.04
C VAL A 174 -25.45 -7.43 -6.68
N LEU A 175 -24.80 -7.70 -5.54
CA LEU A 175 -23.66 -6.92 -5.05
C LEU A 175 -22.46 -7.01 -5.99
N LEU A 176 -22.11 -8.22 -6.42
CA LEU A 176 -21.01 -8.43 -7.38
C LEU A 176 -21.30 -7.72 -8.70
N ASN A 177 -22.53 -7.86 -9.23
CA ASN A 177 -22.91 -7.21 -10.48
C ASN A 177 -22.88 -5.68 -10.35
N SER A 178 -23.35 -5.12 -9.24
CA SER A 178 -23.34 -3.68 -8.97
C SER A 178 -21.92 -3.11 -8.90
N LEU A 179 -21.06 -3.71 -8.08
CA LEU A 179 -19.66 -3.32 -7.93
C LEU A 179 -18.91 -3.45 -9.27
N LYS A 180 -19.10 -4.56 -9.97
CA LYS A 180 -18.51 -4.81 -11.29
C LYS A 180 -18.90 -3.73 -12.30
N GLN A 181 -20.20 -3.46 -12.46
CA GLN A 181 -20.66 -2.45 -13.43
C GLN A 181 -20.11 -1.07 -13.10
N THR A 182 -20.13 -0.69 -11.82
CA THR A 182 -19.66 0.62 -11.35
C THR A 182 -18.15 0.78 -11.57
N VAL A 183 -17.34 -0.17 -11.11
CA VAL A 183 -15.87 -0.10 -11.21
C VAL A 183 -15.41 -0.14 -12.67
N VAL A 184 -16.01 -1.01 -13.51
CA VAL A 184 -15.66 -1.08 -14.94
C VAL A 184 -16.02 0.22 -15.65
N THR A 185 -17.21 0.76 -15.41
CA THR A 185 -17.66 2.03 -16.01
C THR A 185 -16.72 3.18 -15.65
N LEU A 186 -16.35 3.30 -14.37
CA LEU A 186 -15.41 4.34 -13.91
C LEU A 186 -14.01 4.17 -14.49
N ALA A 187 -13.56 2.93 -14.69
CA ALA A 187 -12.23 2.63 -15.20
C ALA A 187 -12.09 2.87 -16.71
N SER A 188 -13.17 2.68 -17.49
CA SER A 188 -13.14 2.78 -18.97
C SER A 188 -13.75 4.07 -19.54
N ASN A 189 -14.55 4.81 -18.77
CA ASN A 189 -15.22 6.00 -19.30
C ASN A 189 -14.26 7.22 -19.36
N ALA A 190 -14.09 7.78 -20.56
CA ALA A 190 -13.24 8.94 -20.82
C ALA A 190 -13.78 10.26 -20.19
N GLY A 191 -15.05 10.30 -19.81
CA GLY A 191 -15.67 11.45 -19.13
C GLY A 191 -15.37 11.53 -17.62
N VAL A 192 -14.74 10.51 -17.03
CA VAL A 192 -14.42 10.43 -15.60
C VAL A 192 -13.09 11.13 -15.30
N LEU A 193 -12.95 11.75 -14.13
CA LEU A 193 -11.69 12.33 -13.68
C LEU A 193 -10.57 11.28 -13.61
N ASN A 194 -9.36 11.65 -14.08
CA ASN A 194 -8.20 10.76 -14.10
C ASN A 194 -7.88 10.12 -12.74
N THR A 195 -8.11 10.83 -11.64
CA THR A 195 -7.90 10.37 -10.26
C THR A 195 -8.83 9.21 -9.89
N VAL A 196 -10.14 9.37 -10.16
CA VAL A 196 -11.17 8.35 -9.95
C VAL A 196 -10.95 7.16 -10.90
N GLN A 197 -10.66 7.44 -12.17
CA GLN A 197 -10.35 6.41 -13.16
C GLN A 197 -9.14 5.56 -12.74
N SER A 198 -8.05 6.21 -12.31
CA SER A 198 -6.84 5.52 -11.83
C SER A 198 -7.13 4.66 -10.59
N ALA A 199 -7.94 5.17 -9.66
CA ALA A 199 -8.34 4.40 -8.47
C ALA A 199 -9.20 3.17 -8.85
N ALA A 200 -10.14 3.32 -9.78
CA ALA A 200 -10.97 2.22 -10.27
C ALA A 200 -10.13 1.16 -11.02
N GLN A 201 -9.17 1.59 -11.83
CA GLN A 201 -8.21 0.68 -12.48
C GLN A 201 -7.37 -0.09 -11.45
N ALA A 202 -6.93 0.56 -10.37
CA ALA A 202 -6.18 -0.11 -9.29
C ALA A 202 -7.05 -1.15 -8.53
N VAL A 203 -8.36 -0.90 -8.37
CA VAL A 203 -9.32 -1.88 -7.84
C VAL A 203 -9.38 -3.11 -8.74
N LEU A 204 -9.50 -2.93 -10.06
CA LEU A 204 -9.52 -4.05 -11.00
C LEU A 204 -8.21 -4.84 -10.96
N GLN A 205 -7.06 -4.16 -10.99
CA GLN A 205 -5.75 -4.83 -10.94
C GLN A 205 -5.59 -5.71 -9.69
N SER A 206 -6.10 -5.25 -8.54
CA SER A 206 -5.97 -5.98 -7.27
C SER A 206 -7.07 -7.02 -7.07
N GLY A 207 -8.27 -6.80 -7.64
CA GLY A 207 -9.51 -7.52 -7.30
C GLY A 207 -10.22 -8.23 -8.46
N TRP A 208 -9.67 -8.23 -9.67
CA TRP A 208 -10.25 -8.88 -10.87
C TRP A 208 -10.59 -10.36 -10.70
N SER A 209 -9.88 -11.12 -9.86
CA SER A 209 -10.20 -12.53 -9.62
C SER A 209 -11.58 -12.72 -8.97
N VAL A 210 -11.98 -11.76 -8.14
CA VAL A 210 -13.27 -11.72 -7.43
C VAL A 210 -14.32 -10.96 -8.25
N LEU A 211 -13.97 -9.79 -8.80
CA LEU A 211 -14.92 -8.93 -9.53
C LEU A 211 -15.28 -9.43 -10.93
N LEU A 212 -14.36 -10.13 -11.60
CA LEU A 212 -14.52 -10.68 -12.95
C LEU A 212 -14.20 -12.19 -12.90
N PRO A 213 -15.12 -13.00 -12.34
CA PRO A 213 -14.83 -14.41 -12.07
C PRO A 213 -14.59 -15.23 -13.35
N THR A 214 -15.19 -14.84 -14.48
CA THR A 214 -15.00 -15.56 -15.76
C THR A 214 -13.90 -14.95 -16.64
N ALA A 215 -13.24 -15.80 -17.44
CA ALA A 215 -12.21 -15.36 -18.37
C ALA A 215 -12.74 -14.40 -19.46
N GLU A 216 -13.98 -14.58 -19.90
CA GLU A 216 -14.65 -13.71 -20.88
C GLU A 216 -14.84 -12.29 -20.33
N GLU A 217 -15.24 -12.16 -19.07
CA GLU A 217 -15.40 -10.86 -18.40
C GLU A 217 -14.06 -10.12 -18.27
N ARG A 218 -12.99 -10.84 -17.92
CA ARG A 218 -11.63 -10.29 -17.87
C ARG A 218 -11.18 -9.80 -19.24
N ALA A 219 -11.41 -10.58 -20.30
CA ALA A 219 -11.07 -10.21 -21.66
C ALA A 219 -11.83 -8.97 -22.14
N ARG A 220 -13.14 -8.88 -21.84
CA ARG A 220 -13.98 -7.73 -22.19
C ARG A 220 -13.55 -6.46 -21.46
N ALA A 221 -13.25 -6.55 -20.16
CA ALA A 221 -12.76 -5.42 -19.37
C ALA A 221 -11.38 -4.93 -19.87
N LEU A 222 -10.44 -5.83 -20.17
CA LEU A 222 -9.15 -5.47 -20.76
C LEU A 222 -9.33 -4.79 -22.12
N SER A 223 -10.25 -5.27 -22.96
CA SER A 223 -10.55 -4.64 -24.25
C SER A 223 -11.13 -3.23 -24.12
N ALA A 224 -11.91 -2.97 -23.05
CA ALA A 224 -12.46 -1.65 -22.75
C ALA A 224 -11.45 -0.68 -22.13
N LEU A 225 -10.37 -1.20 -21.53
CA LEU A 225 -9.28 -0.42 -20.92
C LEU A 225 -8.17 -0.07 -21.92
N LEU A 226 -8.08 -0.78 -23.05
CA LEU A 226 -7.16 -0.42 -24.12
C LEU A 226 -7.66 0.87 -24.80
N PRO A 227 -6.80 1.89 -24.97
CA PRO A 227 -7.15 3.06 -25.77
C PRO A 227 -7.61 2.59 -27.15
N SER A 228 -8.76 3.06 -27.62
CA SER A 228 -9.22 2.83 -28.98
C SER A 228 -8.16 3.32 -29.96
N ALA A 229 -7.39 2.38 -30.51
CA ALA A 229 -6.37 2.68 -31.50
C ALA A 229 -7.05 3.22 -32.77
N VAL A 230 -6.89 4.52 -33.00
CA VAL A 230 -6.79 5.20 -34.30
C VAL A 230 -7.97 4.96 -35.28
N SER A 231 -8.94 5.87 -35.26
CA SER A 231 -9.64 6.25 -36.50
C SER A 231 -8.65 7.08 -37.34
N GLY A 232 -8.17 6.49 -38.43
CA GLY A 232 -7.12 7.03 -39.28
C GLY A 232 -7.52 8.33 -40.01
N ASN A 233 -6.52 9.21 -40.10
CA ASN A 233 -6.41 10.37 -40.99
C ASN A 233 -7.21 10.27 -42.31
N GLU A 234 -8.24 11.11 -42.47
CA GLU A 234 -8.54 11.72 -43.77
C GLU A 234 -7.83 13.07 -43.83
N THR A 235 -6.58 13.05 -44.30
CA THR A 235 -5.93 14.28 -44.76
C THR A 235 -6.48 14.61 -46.13
N ASN A 236 -7.40 15.58 -46.19
CA ASN A 236 -7.83 16.21 -47.42
C ASN A 236 -6.61 16.80 -48.15
N VAL A 237 -6.16 16.12 -49.20
CA VAL A 237 -5.22 16.67 -50.17
C VAL A 237 -6.01 17.57 -51.12
N SER A 238 -5.91 18.88 -50.92
CA SER A 238 -6.35 19.87 -51.90
C SER A 238 -5.45 19.81 -53.14
N PRO A 239 -5.98 19.72 -54.38
CA PRO A 239 -5.16 19.86 -55.58
C PRO A 239 -4.93 21.36 -55.84
N GLY A 240 -3.68 21.79 -55.68
CA GLY A 240 -3.25 23.13 -56.06
C GLY A 240 -3.28 23.31 -57.58
N ARG A 241 -3.80 24.46 -58.02
CA ARG A 241 -3.66 24.98 -59.37
C ARG A 241 -3.28 26.45 -59.29
#